data_AF-A0A7T2TZE4-F1
#
_entry.id   AF-A0A7T2TZE4-F1
#
_cell.length_a   1.000
_cell.length_b   1.000
_cell.length_c   1.000
_cell.angle_alpha   90.00
_cell.angle_beta   90.00
_cell.angle_gamma   90.00
#
_symmetry.space_group_name_H-M   'P 1'
#
loop_
_entity.id
_entity.type
_entity.pdbx_description
1 polymer ?
#
loop_
_entity_poly.entity_id
_entity_poly.type
_entity_poly.pdbx_seq_one_letter_code
_entity_poly.pdbx_strand_id
1 'polypeptide(L)'
;MKLHVFTCSDEGRRARRIAVDGDRIDFPEYPTELFAAHANPVATTAGEPAFVVTHVGTGFRIAGGKTQAAAISMAKRLIKKKPTEEFWHGVSVARKLIKAYQTLS
;
A
#
# COMPACT_ATOMS: atom_id res chain seq x y z
N MET A 1 -1.14 13.87 -3.85
CA MET A 1 -2.26 13.25 -4.58
C MET A 1 -3.20 12.59 -3.58
N LYS A 2 -4.49 12.45 -3.89
CA LYS A 2 -5.44 11.69 -3.07
C LYS A 2 -5.53 10.25 -3.54
N LEU A 3 -5.39 9.29 -2.64
CA LEU A 3 -5.64 7.88 -2.91
C LEU A 3 -6.50 7.26 -1.81
N HIS A 4 -7.04 6.09 -2.09
CA HIS A 4 -7.75 5.30 -1.10
C HIS A 4 -6.95 4.07 -0.72
N VAL A 5 -6.74 3.89 0.58
CA VAL A 5 -6.14 2.67 1.13
C VAL A 5 -7.21 1.79 1.76
N PHE A 6 -7.01 0.49 1.65
CA PHE A 6 -7.89 -0.51 2.23
C PHE A 6 -7.20 -1.10 3.45
N THR A 7 -7.88 -1.03 4.58
CA THR A 7 -7.38 -1.55 5.85
C THR A 7 -8.37 -2.58 6.35
N CYS A 8 -7.91 -3.81 6.56
CA CYS A 8 -8.70 -4.87 7.18
C CYS A 8 -8.21 -5.06 8.61
N SER A 9 -9.10 -4.97 9.60
CA SER A 9 -8.78 -5.39 10.98
C SER A 9 -9.21 -6.84 11.16
N ASP A 10 -8.30 -7.69 11.63
CA ASP A 10 -8.60 -9.09 11.95
C ASP A 10 -9.65 -9.21 13.07
N GLU A 11 -9.69 -8.25 14.00
CA GLU A 11 -10.61 -8.23 15.15
C GLU A 11 -12.08 -7.95 14.78
N GLY A 12 -12.38 -7.54 13.54
CA GLY A 12 -13.73 -7.05 13.19
C GLY A 12 -14.29 -7.49 11.86
N ARG A 13 -13.53 -8.23 11.02
CA ARG A 13 -13.89 -8.55 9.61
C ARG A 13 -14.35 -7.35 8.76
N ARG A 14 -14.14 -6.12 9.22
CA ARG A 14 -14.57 -4.89 8.55
C ARG A 14 -13.38 -4.31 7.81
N ALA A 15 -13.41 -4.35 6.48
CA ALA A 15 -12.53 -3.52 5.68
C ALA A 15 -13.06 -2.09 5.67
N ARG A 16 -12.16 -1.13 5.80
CA ARG A 16 -12.48 0.29 5.61
C ARG A 16 -11.63 0.86 4.48
N ARG A 17 -12.27 1.70 3.68
CA ARG A 17 -11.61 2.49 2.64
C ARG A 17 -11.33 3.88 3.22
N ILE A 18 -10.07 4.23 3.34
CA ILE A 18 -9.63 5.50 3.95
C ILE A 18 -9.01 6.36 2.85
N ALA A 19 -9.47 7.60 2.72
CA ALA A 19 -8.83 8.58 1.87
C ALA A 19 -7.56 9.10 2.55
N VAL A 20 -6.44 9.10 1.83
CA VAL A 20 -5.16 9.61 2.31
C VAL A 20 -4.51 10.51 1.27
N ASP A 21 -3.81 11.53 1.75
CA ASP A 21 -2.93 12.34 0.93
C ASP A 21 -1.54 11.70 0.92
N GLY A 22 -0.94 11.58 -0.28
CA GLY A 22 0.38 11.02 -0.45
C GLY A 22 1.16 11.65 -1.59
N ASP A 23 2.47 11.53 -1.52
CA ASP A 23 3.40 12.03 -2.52
C ASP A 23 3.66 10.96 -3.57
N ARG A 24 3.65 11.35 -4.86
CA ARG A 24 3.91 10.43 -5.97
C ARG A 24 5.32 9.86 -5.87
N ILE A 25 5.42 8.55 -6.03
CA ILE A 25 6.69 7.83 -6.13
C ILE A 25 6.74 7.14 -7.49
N ASP A 26 7.83 7.33 -8.21
CA ASP A 26 8.07 6.65 -9.47
C ASP A 26 8.97 5.41 -9.26
N PHE A 27 8.54 4.30 -9.85
CA PHE A 27 9.33 3.06 -9.97
C PHE A 27 9.53 2.78 -11.45
N PRO A 28 10.73 3.01 -12.02
CA PRO A 28 11.01 2.78 -13.44
C PRO A 28 10.71 1.36 -13.92
N GLU A 29 10.80 0.38 -13.03
CA GLU A 29 10.48 -1.02 -13.29
C GLU A 29 8.99 -1.25 -13.60
N TYR A 30 8.09 -0.33 -13.20
CA TYR A 30 6.65 -0.40 -13.40
C TYR A 30 6.10 0.93 -13.96
N PRO A 31 6.43 1.30 -15.21
CA PRO A 31 6.18 2.64 -15.74
C PRO A 31 4.69 2.98 -15.92
N THR A 32 3.82 1.97 -16.00
CA THR A 32 2.36 2.15 -16.13
C THR A 32 1.66 2.27 -14.79
N GLU A 33 2.34 1.95 -13.68
CA GLU A 33 1.73 1.88 -12.37
C GLU A 33 1.96 3.15 -11.56
N LEU A 34 1.02 3.42 -10.64
CA LEU A 34 1.05 4.61 -9.79
C LEU A 34 1.25 4.21 -8.33
N PHE A 35 2.18 4.91 -7.68
CA PHE A 35 2.54 4.68 -6.29
C PHE A 35 2.57 5.98 -5.50
N ALA A 36 2.26 5.88 -4.21
CA ALA A 36 2.29 7.01 -3.31
C ALA A 36 2.95 6.65 -1.98
N ALA A 37 3.73 7.58 -1.43
CA ALA A 37 4.20 7.54 -0.05
C ALA A 37 3.30 8.41 0.81
N HIS A 38 2.81 7.90 1.94
CA HIS A 38 1.92 8.62 2.83
C HIS A 38 2.07 8.18 4.29
N ALA A 39 1.54 8.96 5.22
CA ALA A 39 1.44 8.56 6.62
C ALA A 39 0.55 7.31 6.74
N ASN A 40 0.92 6.39 7.63
CA ASN A 40 0.15 5.18 7.88
C ASN A 40 -1.08 5.52 8.74
N PRO A 41 -2.31 5.48 8.19
CA PRO A 41 -3.50 5.93 8.90
C PRO A 41 -3.92 4.99 10.03
N VAL A 42 -3.33 3.79 10.11
CA VAL A 42 -3.62 2.78 11.15
C VAL A 42 -2.44 2.50 12.06
N ALA A 43 -1.38 3.32 12.02
CA ALA A 43 -0.30 3.21 13.00
C ALA A 43 -0.82 3.61 14.39
N THR A 44 -1.20 2.62 15.18
CA THR A 44 -1.75 2.76 16.54
C THR A 44 -0.74 2.33 17.61
N THR A 45 0.33 1.62 17.24
CA THR A 45 1.34 1.11 18.18
C THR A 45 2.77 1.48 17.82
N ALA A 46 3.66 1.49 18.82
CA ALA A 46 5.06 1.92 18.69
C ALA A 46 5.94 1.03 17.77
N GLY A 47 5.43 -0.11 17.30
CA GLY A 47 6.12 -1.00 16.35
C GLY A 47 5.67 -0.83 14.89
N GLU A 48 4.55 -0.14 14.66
CA GLU A 48 4.02 0.02 13.32
C GLU A 48 4.78 1.11 12.55
N PRO A 49 4.91 0.97 11.22
CA PRO A 49 5.54 2.00 10.44
C PRO A 49 4.66 3.25 10.41
N ALA A 50 5.25 4.40 10.69
CA ALA A 50 4.57 5.70 10.62
C ALA A 50 4.28 6.13 9.17
N PHE A 51 5.05 5.64 8.20
CA PHE A 51 4.87 5.92 6.77
C PHE A 51 4.88 4.64 5.96
N VAL A 52 4.13 4.65 4.86
CA VAL A 52 4.01 3.51 3.94
C VAL A 52 4.09 3.96 2.49
N VAL A 53 4.51 3.04 1.63
CA VAL A 53 4.41 3.18 0.18
C VAL A 53 3.37 2.21 -0.33
N THR A 54 2.45 2.71 -1.14
CA THR A 54 1.24 1.98 -1.51
C THR A 54 0.97 2.12 -3.01
N HIS A 55 0.53 1.03 -3.64
CA HIS A 55 0.01 1.06 -5.00
C HIS A 55 -1.35 1.77 -5.04
N VAL A 56 -1.47 2.83 -5.84
CA VAL A 56 -2.62 3.74 -5.84
C VAL A 56 -3.90 3.03 -6.30
N GLY A 57 -3.82 2.15 -7.30
CA GLY A 57 -5.00 1.50 -7.87
C GLY A 57 -5.62 0.43 -6.97
N THR A 58 -4.87 -0.12 -6.01
CA THR A 58 -5.33 -1.25 -5.17
C THR A 58 -5.17 -1.03 -3.67
N GLY A 59 -4.53 0.05 -3.23
CA GLY A 59 -4.17 0.22 -1.83
C GLY A 59 -3.19 -0.84 -1.30
N PHE A 60 -2.54 -1.62 -2.17
CA PHE A 60 -1.58 -2.64 -1.77
C PHE A 60 -0.32 -2.00 -1.20
N ARG A 61 -0.01 -2.30 0.06
CA ARG A 61 1.18 -1.80 0.73
C ARG A 61 2.43 -2.55 0.25
N ILE A 62 3.40 -1.79 -0.25
CA ILE A 62 4.69 -2.31 -0.75
C ILE A 62 5.70 -2.37 0.40
N ALA A 63 5.81 -1.29 1.17
CA ALA A 63 6.76 -1.17 2.25
C ALA A 63 6.26 -0.21 3.33
N GLY A 64 6.93 -0.20 4.48
CA GLY A 64 6.73 0.80 5.53
C GLY A 64 8.05 1.20 6.19
N GLY A 65 8.04 2.34 6.87
CA GLY A 65 9.18 2.85 7.62
C GLY A 65 8.76 3.83 8.70
N LYS A 66 9.68 4.13 9.63
CA LYS A 66 9.48 5.17 10.66
C LYS A 66 9.47 6.59 10.08
N THR A 67 10.07 6.77 8.90
CA THR A 67 10.05 8.02 8.14
C THR A 67 9.63 7.73 6.69
N GLN A 68 9.13 8.76 6.00
CA GLN A 68 8.75 8.66 4.59
C GLN A 68 9.92 8.21 3.71
N ALA A 69 11.10 8.81 3.91
CA ALA A 69 12.33 8.45 3.19
C ALA A 69 12.71 6.98 3.40
N ALA A 70 12.61 6.47 4.64
CA ALA A 70 12.88 5.07 4.93
C ALA A 70 11.89 4.12 4.24
N ALA A 71 10.60 4.47 4.22
CA ALA A 71 9.58 3.70 3.51
C ALA A 71 9.85 3.64 2.00
N ILE A 72 10.20 4.78 1.38
CA ILE A 72 10.55 4.87 -0.05
C ILE A 72 11.80 4.05 -0.37
N SER A 73 12.86 4.21 0.43
CA SER A 73 14.11 3.45 0.24
C SER A 73 13.87 1.94 0.36
N MET A 74 13.05 1.53 1.32
CA MET A 74 12.66 0.13 1.49
C MET A 74 11.87 -0.38 0.29
N ALA A 75 10.88 0.38 -0.20
CA ALA A 75 10.08 0.01 -1.36
C ALA A 75 10.95 -0.18 -2.61
N LYS A 76 11.84 0.77 -2.92
CA LYS A 76 12.82 0.66 -4.02
C LYS A 76 13.66 -0.61 -3.90
N ARG A 77 14.12 -0.93 -2.69
CA ARG A 77 14.93 -2.14 -2.44
C ARG A 77 14.13 -3.42 -2.64
N LEU A 78 12.89 -3.47 -2.18
CA LEU A 78 12.04 -4.65 -2.31
C LEU A 78 11.65 -4.89 -3.77
N ILE A 79 11.29 -3.85 -4.51
CA ILE A 79 10.95 -3.95 -5.94
C ILE A 79 12.13 -4.50 -6.74
N LYS A 80 13.35 -4.05 -6.45
CA LYS A 80 14.57 -4.58 -7.09
C LYS A 80 14.91 -6.02 -6.72
N LYS A 81 14.39 -6.53 -5.60
CA LYS A 81 14.72 -7.87 -5.07
C LYS A 81 13.64 -8.92 -5.34
N LYS A 82 12.39 -8.50 -5.50
CA LYS A 82 11.27 -9.43 -5.70
C LYS A 82 11.19 -9.86 -7.16
N PRO A 83 10.92 -11.14 -7.43
CA PRO A 83 10.43 -11.56 -8.73
C PRO A 83 9.16 -10.77 -9.08
N THR A 84 9.07 -10.28 -10.31
CA THR A 84 7.92 -9.50 -10.80
C THR A 84 6.58 -10.20 -10.53
N GLU A 85 6.55 -11.53 -10.64
CA GLU A 85 5.38 -12.36 -10.36
C GLU A 85 4.88 -12.25 -8.91
N GLU A 86 5.79 -12.20 -7.93
CA GLU A 86 5.42 -12.12 -6.51
C GLU A 86 4.76 -10.77 -6.19
N PHE A 87 5.28 -9.69 -6.79
CA PHE A 87 4.68 -8.37 -6.67
C PHE A 87 3.26 -8.35 -7.24
N TRP A 88 3.09 -8.86 -8.47
CA TRP A 88 1.78 -8.90 -9.13
C TRP A 88 0.79 -9.83 -8.47
N HIS A 89 1.26 -10.92 -7.86
CA HIS A 89 0.42 -11.77 -7.03
C HIS A 89 -0.17 -10.97 -5.86
N GLY A 90 0.65 -10.19 -5.15
CA GLY A 90 0.20 -9.31 -4.06
C GLY A 90 -0.84 -8.27 -4.53
N VAL A 91 -0.61 -7.62 -5.67
CA VAL A 91 -1.56 -6.67 -6.28
C VAL A 91 -2.87 -7.36 -6.66
N SER A 92 -2.81 -8.58 -7.21
CA SER A 92 -3.99 -9.39 -7.57
C SER A 92 -4.82 -9.78 -6.36
N VAL A 93 -4.18 -10.20 -5.26
CA VAL A 93 -4.86 -10.51 -3.99
C VAL A 93 -5.54 -9.26 -3.44
N ALA A 94 -4.85 -8.11 -3.41
CA ALA A 94 -5.45 -6.84 -2.98
C ALA A 94 -6.67 -6.47 -3.83
N ARG A 95 -6.59 -6.65 -5.16
CA ARG A 95 -7.71 -6.40 -6.08
C ARG A 95 -8.90 -7.32 -5.80
N LYS A 96 -8.66 -8.61 -5.53
CA LYS A 96 -9.71 -9.57 -5.15
C LYS A 96 -10.39 -9.17 -3.84
N LEU A 97 -9.62 -8.75 -2.85
CA LEU A 97 -10.14 -8.25 -1.57
C LEU A 97 -11.04 -7.04 -1.80
N ILE A 98 -10.58 -6.03 -2.54
CA ILE A 98 -11.40 -4.85 -2.87
C ILE A 98 -12.71 -5.26 -3.53
N LYS A 99 -12.66 -6.14 -4.54
CA LYS A 99 -13.86 -6.61 -5.24
C LYS A 99 -14.82 -7.31 -4.28
N ALA A 100 -14.33 -8.19 -3.41
CA ALA A 100 -15.15 -8.87 -2.42
C ALA A 100 -15.85 -7.90 -1.46
N TYR A 101 -15.15 -6.84 -1.03
CA TYR A 101 -15.74 -5.84 -0.14
C TYR A 101 -16.68 -4.86 -0.84
N GLN A 102 -16.45 -4.54 -2.12
CA GLN A 102 -17.39 -3.76 -2.93
C GLN A 102 -18.73 -4.50 -3.13
N THR A 103 -18.71 -5.83 -3.26
CA THR A 103 -19.95 -6.64 -3.33
C THR A 103 -20.72 -6.67 -2.00
N LEU A 104 -20.08 -6.32 -0.88
CA LEU A 104 -20.71 -6.25 0.45
C LEU A 104 -21.20 -4.83 0.81
N SER A 105 -21.05 -3.87 -0.11
CA SER A 105 -21.48 -2.47 0.03
C SER A 105 -22.78 -2.23 -0.75
#